data_AF-A0A847FJZ1-F1
#
_entry.id   AF-A0A847FJZ1-F1
#
_cell.length_a   1.000
_cell.length_b   1.000
_cell.length_c   1.000
_cell.angle_alpha   90.00
_cell.angle_beta   90.00
_cell.angle_gamma   90.00
#
_symmetry.space_group_name_H-M   'P 1'
#
loop_
_entity.id
_entity.type
_entity.pdbx_description
1 polymer ?
#
loop_
_entity_poly.entity_id
_entity_poly.type
_entity_poly.pdbx_seq_one_letter_code
_entity_poly.pdbx_strand_id
1 'polypeptide(L)'
;MNKRHLLGAALAIVGALMGIIGHFILFQKWYFVGMNTPSAEPGCEILLETIHPLMADLGLLGGVLFAVSAYGFLTRRNWAFFLSVVGVVLALLGS
;
A
#
# COMPACT_ATOMS: atom_id res chain seq x y z
N MET A 1 -21.51 -8.64 17.04
CA MET A 1 -20.84 -8.72 15.72
C MET A 1 -20.44 -10.15 15.45
N ASN A 2 -20.64 -10.67 14.24
CA ASN A 2 -20.23 -12.05 13.91
C ASN A 2 -18.70 -12.13 13.92
N LYS A 3 -18.12 -13.17 14.56
CA LYS A 3 -16.65 -13.28 14.77
C LYS A 3 -15.84 -13.12 13.46
N ARG A 4 -16.37 -13.63 12.34
CA ARG A 4 -15.74 -13.56 11.01
C ARG A 4 -15.57 -12.12 10.50
N HIS A 5 -16.56 -11.26 10.69
CA HIS A 5 -16.47 -9.85 10.27
C HIS A 5 -15.50 -9.06 11.15
N LEU A 6 -15.40 -9.43 12.43
CA LEU A 6 -14.49 -8.81 13.40
C LEU A 6 -13.03 -9.14 13.06
N LEU A 7 -12.76 -10.40 12.71
CA LEU A 7 -11.43 -10.84 12.24
C LEU A 7 -11.07 -10.21 10.88
N GLY A 8 -12.03 -10.14 9.95
CA GLY A 8 -11.83 -9.50 8.65
C GLY A 8 -11.53 -8.00 8.78
N ALA A 9 -12.24 -7.29 9.66
CA ALA A 9 -11.95 -5.89 9.95
C ALA A 9 -10.57 -5.71 10.62
N ALA A 10 -10.21 -6.58 11.58
CA ALA A 10 -8.91 -6.51 12.24
C ALA A 10 -7.75 -6.71 11.24
N LEU A 11 -7.84 -7.73 10.38
CA LEU A 11 -6.86 -7.98 9.33
C LEU A 11 -6.76 -6.81 8.34
N ALA A 12 -7.90 -6.24 7.94
CA ALA A 12 -7.93 -5.09 7.05
C ALA A 12 -7.31 -3.84 7.68
N ILE A 13 -7.52 -3.60 8.97
CA ILE A 13 -6.89 -2.48 9.69
C ILE A 13 -5.38 -2.68 9.77
N VAL A 14 -4.91 -3.88 10.12
CA VAL A 14 -3.48 -4.20 10.16
C VAL A 14 -2.85 -4.04 8.77
N GLY A 15 -3.52 -4.55 7.73
CA GLY A 15 -3.10 -4.38 6.34
C GLY A 15 -3.04 -2.92 5.90
N ALA A 16 -4.01 -2.10 6.31
CA ALA A 16 -4.00 -0.66 6.03
C ALA A 16 -2.84 0.06 6.72
N LEU A 17 -2.61 -0.25 8.01
CA LEU A 17 -1.50 0.33 8.77
C LEU A 17 -0.15 -0.06 8.17
N MET A 18 0.05 -1.34 7.85
CA MET A 18 1.27 -1.80 7.20
C MET A 18 1.43 -1.20 5.80
N GLY A 19 0.35 -1.13 5.01
CA GLY A 19 0.38 -0.57 3.66
C GLY A 19 0.80 0.90 3.67
N ILE A 20 0.18 1.72 4.53
CA ILE A 20 0.43 3.16 4.59
C ILE A 20 1.78 3.45 5.27
N ILE A 21 1.99 2.94 6.49
CA ILE A 21 3.19 3.25 7.27
C ILE A 21 4.43 2.58 6.65
N GLY A 22 4.29 1.33 6.21
CA GLY A 22 5.38 0.57 5.59
C GLY A 22 5.87 1.22 4.31
N HIS A 23 4.97 1.54 3.36
CA HIS A 23 5.37 2.20 2.12
C HIS A 23 5.93 3.60 2.36
N PHE A 24 5.38 4.35 3.33
CA PHE A 24 5.91 5.68 3.65
C PHE A 24 7.34 5.63 4.20
N ILE A 25 7.64 4.68 5.10
CA ILE A 25 9.00 4.50 5.64
C ILE A 25 9.96 3.99 4.57
N LEU A 26 9.54 3.02 3.75
CA LEU A 26 10.35 2.51 2.65
C LEU A 26 10.71 3.62 1.67
N PHE A 27 9.73 4.44 1.29
CA PHE A 27 9.95 5.60 0.43
C PHE A 27 10.97 6.57 1.05
N GLN A 28 10.80 6.99 2.30
CA GLN A 28 11.73 7.89 2.96
C GLN A 28 13.17 7.34 3.03
N LYS A 29 13.32 6.04 3.32
CA LYS A 29 14.65 5.42 3.44
C LYS A 29 15.34 5.20 2.10
N TRP A 30 14.61 4.79 1.07
CA TRP A 30 15.20 4.40 -0.21
C TRP A 30 15.23 5.54 -1.23
N TYR A 31 14.14 6.30 -1.35
CA TYR A 31 14.04 7.39 -2.33
C TYR A 31 14.97 8.55 -1.97
N PHE A 32 14.93 9.01 -0.72
CA PHE A 32 15.74 10.16 -0.30
C PHE A 32 17.23 9.86 -0.34
N VAL A 33 17.63 8.63 0.01
CA VAL A 33 19.04 8.19 -0.08
C VAL A 33 19.45 8.03 -1.55
N GLY A 34 18.60 7.43 -2.38
CA GLY A 34 18.88 7.21 -3.80
C GLY A 34 19.06 8.51 -4.59
N MET A 35 18.24 9.53 -4.33
CA MET A 35 18.33 10.84 -5.01
C MET A 35 19.61 11.62 -4.69
N ASN A 36 20.30 11.29 -3.59
CA ASN A 36 21.56 11.93 -3.20
C ASN A 36 22.81 11.20 -3.71
N THR A 37 22.63 10.06 -4.39
CA THR A 37 23.74 9.30 -4.99
C THR A 37 23.86 9.59 -6.48
N PRO A 38 25.09 9.76 -7.02
CA PRO A 38 25.27 10.03 -8.44
C PRO A 38 24.76 8.85 -9.28
N SER A 39 23.89 9.14 -10.26
CA SER A 39 23.35 8.15 -11.18
C SER A 39 24.48 7.46 -11.96
N ALA A 40 24.48 6.13 -11.97
CA ALA A 40 25.44 5.34 -12.73
C ALA A 40 25.22 5.43 -14.26
N GLU A 41 23.98 5.66 -14.72
CA GLU A 41 23.60 5.72 -16.14
C GLU A 41 22.33 6.59 -16.40
N PRO A 42 22.16 7.18 -17.61
CA PRO A 42 21.08 8.13 -17.95
C PRO A 42 19.66 7.51 -18.02
N GLY A 43 19.47 6.27 -17.58
CA GLY A 43 18.15 5.64 -17.36
C GLY A 43 17.79 5.46 -15.88
N CYS A 44 18.78 5.45 -14.98
CA CYS A 44 18.55 5.31 -13.54
C CYS A 44 17.83 6.53 -12.96
N GLU A 45 18.03 7.71 -13.53
CA GLU A 45 17.40 8.96 -13.10
C GLU A 45 15.87 8.91 -13.30
N ILE A 46 15.39 8.42 -14.44
CA ILE A 46 13.95 8.27 -14.73
C ILE A 46 13.31 7.19 -13.84
N LEU A 47 14.04 6.11 -13.58
CA LEU A 47 13.58 5.03 -12.69
C LEU A 47 13.40 5.54 -11.25
N LEU A 48 14.35 6.33 -10.77
CA LEU A 48 14.31 6.91 -9.43
C LEU A 48 13.26 8.01 -9.32
N GLU A 49 13.25 8.96 -10.26
CA GLU A 49 12.43 10.18 -10.18
C GLU A 49 10.97 9.93 -10.53
N THR A 50 10.67 8.96 -11.41
CA THR A 50 9.30 8.73 -11.91
C THR A 50 8.72 7.40 -11.47
N ILE A 51 9.44 6.29 -11.64
CA ILE A 51 8.87 4.95 -11.40
C ILE A 51 8.79 4.63 -9.91
N HIS A 52 9.82 4.94 -9.13
CA HIS A 52 9.83 4.68 -7.69
C HIS A 52 8.70 5.41 -6.92
N PRO A 53 8.44 6.72 -7.13
CA PRO A 53 7.31 7.38 -6.50
C PRO A 53 5.96 6.85 -7.01
N LEU A 54 5.84 6.52 -8.29
CA LEU A 54 4.61 5.91 -8.84
C LEU A 54 4.30 4.56 -8.17
N MET A 55 5.30 3.70 -7.97
CA MET A 55 5.15 2.42 -7.27
C MET A 55 4.74 2.64 -5.81
N ALA A 56 5.35 3.62 -5.14
CA ALA A 56 5.03 3.96 -3.76
C ALA A 56 3.58 4.46 -3.63
N ASP A 57 3.09 5.26 -4.57
CA ASP A 57 1.68 5.71 -4.63
C ASP A 57 0.71 4.55 -4.83
N LEU A 58 1.05 3.57 -5.66
CA LEU A 58 0.24 2.35 -5.84
C LEU A 58 0.18 1.51 -4.55
N GLY A 59 1.30 1.40 -3.84
CA GLY A 59 1.36 0.75 -2.53
C GLY A 59 0.53 1.48 -1.47
N LEU A 60 0.57 2.82 -1.46
CA LEU A 60 -0.23 3.66 -0.57
C LEU A 60 -1.73 3.54 -0.88
N LEU A 61 -2.11 3.53 -2.16
CA LEU A 61 -3.46 3.26 -2.64
C LEU A 61 -3.96 1.88 -2.16
N GLY A 62 -3.10 0.85 -2.23
CA GLY A 62 -3.38 -0.47 -1.66
C GLY A 62 -3.71 -0.39 -0.17
N GLY A 63 -2.92 0.34 0.61
CA GLY A 63 -3.18 0.59 2.04
C GLY A 63 -4.50 1.34 2.32
N VAL A 64 -4.84 2.33 1.51
CA VAL A 64 -6.12 3.07 1.62
C VAL A 64 -7.30 2.16 1.29
N LEU A 65 -7.20 1.32 0.26
CA LEU A 65 -8.24 0.35 -0.09
C LEU A 65 -8.46 -0.67 1.02
N PHE A 66 -7.41 -1.07 1.73
CA PHE A 66 -7.53 -1.86 2.95
C PHE A 66 -8.31 -1.14 4.05
N ALA A 67 -8.07 0.16 4.27
CA ALA A 67 -8.84 0.95 5.24
C ALA A 67 -10.33 1.03 4.86
N VAL A 68 -10.65 1.22 3.57
CA VAL A 68 -12.03 1.21 3.06
C VAL A 68 -12.66 -0.18 3.21
N SER A 69 -11.89 -1.25 2.97
CA SER A 69 -12.36 -2.62 3.19
C SER A 69 -12.70 -2.89 4.67
N ALA A 70 -11.93 -2.34 5.61
CA ALA A 70 -12.20 -2.47 7.05
C ALA A 70 -13.56 -1.86 7.42
N TYR A 71 -13.88 -0.68 6.87
CA TYR A 71 -15.20 -0.07 7.01
C TYR A 71 -16.30 -0.95 6.41
N GLY A 72 -16.06 -1.55 5.24
CA GLY A 72 -16.98 -2.51 4.61
C GLY A 72 -17.23 -3.77 5.45
N PHE A 73 -16.20 -4.29 6.14
CA PHE A 73 -16.33 -5.43 7.04
C PHE A 73 -17.16 -5.08 8.30
N LEU A 74 -16.98 -3.87 8.84
CA LEU A 74 -17.75 -3.34 9.97
C LEU A 74 -19.25 -3.15 9.61
N THR A 75 -19.53 -2.66 8.41
CA THR A 75 -20.91 -2.47 7.89
C THR A 75 -21.51 -3.73 7.23
N ARG A 76 -20.81 -4.87 7.28
CA ARG A 76 -21.21 -6.16 6.68
C ARG A 76 -21.59 -6.07 5.20
N ARG A 77 -20.87 -5.25 4.43
CA ARG A 77 -21.05 -5.13 2.98
C ARG A 77 -20.24 -6.22 2.26
N ASN A 78 -20.84 -6.85 1.25
CA ASN A 78 -20.20 -7.93 0.47
C ASN A 78 -18.97 -7.45 -0.34
N TRP A 79 -18.88 -6.15 -0.61
CA TRP A 79 -17.80 -5.51 -1.37
C TRP A 79 -16.47 -5.43 -0.60
N ALA A 80 -16.51 -5.63 0.73
CA ALA A 80 -15.32 -5.54 1.59
C ALA A 80 -14.25 -6.55 1.20
N PHE A 81 -14.65 -7.78 0.87
CA PHE A 81 -13.71 -8.83 0.49
C PHE A 81 -13.05 -8.51 -0.87
N PHE A 82 -13.83 -8.07 -1.85
CA PHE A 82 -13.29 -7.67 -3.15
C PHE A 82 -12.28 -6.53 -3.02
N LEU A 83 -12.59 -5.49 -2.24
CA LEU A 83 -11.68 -4.37 -1.98
C LEU A 83 -10.39 -4.80 -1.28
N SER A 84 -10.46 -5.75 -0.34
CA SER A 84 -9.26 -6.29 0.30
C SER A 84 -8.37 -7.06 -0.68
N VAL A 85 -8.94 -7.80 -1.64
CA VAL A 85 -8.17 -8.51 -2.69
C VAL A 85 -7.49 -7.51 -3.63
N VAL A 86 -8.22 -6.50 -4.08
CA VAL A 86 -7.65 -5.43 -4.93
C VAL A 86 -6.56 -4.66 -4.17
N GLY A 87 -6.77 -4.37 -2.89
CA GLY A 87 -5.79 -3.73 -2.02
C GLY A 87 -4.52 -4.57 -1.85
N VAL A 88 -4.64 -5.89 -1.67
CA VAL A 88 -3.49 -6.83 -1.65
C VAL A 88 -2.71 -6.75 -2.95
N VAL A 89 -3.38 -6.85 -4.10
CA VAL A 89 -2.69 -6.89 -5.40
C VAL A 89 -1.95 -5.58 -5.68
N LEU A 90 -2.56 -4.43 -5.37
CA LEU A 90 -1.92 -3.13 -5.52
C LEU A 90 -0.75 -2.94 -4.55
N ALA A 91 -0.89 -3.40 -3.31
CA ALA A 91 0.18 -3.37 -2.34
C ALA A 91 1.37 -4.27 -2.73
N LEU A 92 1.12 -5.45 -3.33
CA LEU A 92 2.18 -6.32 -3.86
C LEU A 92 2.85 -5.74 -5.11
N LEU A 93 2.12 -4.99 -5.94
CA LEU A 93 2.68 -4.35 -7.12
C LEU A 93 3.60 -3.17 -6.74
N GLY A 94 3.30 -2.48 -5.64
CA GLY A 94 4.04 -1.34 -5.13
C GLY A 94 5.27 -1.67 -4.26
N SER A 95 5.46 -2.94 -3.89
CA SER A 95 6.55 -3.43 -3.02
C SER A 95 7.68 -4.07 -3.80
#